data_AF-A0A9Q3FT22-F1
#
_entry.id   AF-A0A9Q3FT22-F1
#
_cell.length_a   1.000
_cell.length_b   1.000
_cell.length_c   1.000
_cell.angle_alpha   90.00
_cell.angle_beta   90.00
_cell.angle_gamma   90.00
#
_symmetry.space_group_name_H-M   'P 1'
#
loop_
_entity.id
_entity.type
_entity.pdbx_description
1 polymer ?
#
loop_
_entity_poly.entity_id
_entity_poly.type
_entity_poly.pdbx_seq_one_letter_code
_entity_poly.pdbx_strand_id
1 'polypeptide(L)'
;MWKRACDTAARCIAEEKEYNKQRWDKSHMEPEFKEGDQVLVSTLNFNNLKGPNKMRDSFVGPFTITKLIWKNVVEVKLTEEFSRKHPVFPVSLVKPYFQTEEEKFPSKKKNPTPPGIVKVKDTLAL
;
A
#
# COMPACT_ATOMS: atom_id res chain seq x y z
N MET A 1 47.57 -15.12 12.19
CA MET A 1 46.48 -15.99 11.66
C MET A 1 45.12 -15.28 11.68
N TRP A 2 44.74 -14.61 12.77
CA TRP A 2 43.46 -13.89 12.95
C TRP A 2 43.15 -12.77 11.92
N LYS A 3 44.13 -11.90 11.61
CA LYS A 3 43.92 -10.76 10.69
C LYS A 3 43.36 -11.19 9.31
N ARG A 4 43.92 -12.24 8.71
CA ARG A 4 43.47 -12.77 7.41
C ARG A 4 42.02 -13.23 7.43
N ALA A 5 41.55 -13.78 8.54
CA ALA A 5 40.16 -14.23 8.68
C ALA A 5 39.20 -13.03 8.73
N CYS A 6 39.55 -11.98 9.48
CA CYS A 6 38.79 -10.74 9.51
C CYS A 6 38.76 -10.05 8.14
N ASP A 7 39.90 -10.00 7.45
CA ASP A 7 40.01 -9.40 6.12
C ASP A 7 39.14 -10.14 5.10
N THR A 8 39.14 -11.47 5.16
CA THR A 8 38.29 -12.31 4.29
C THR A 8 36.81 -12.09 4.59
N ALA A 9 36.43 -12.06 5.87
CA ALA A 9 35.04 -11.80 6.27
C ALA A 9 34.57 -10.41 5.83
N ALA A 10 35.41 -9.38 5.98
CA ALA A 10 35.12 -8.03 5.53
C ALA A 10 34.92 -7.96 4.01
N ARG A 11 35.75 -8.66 3.23
CA ARG A 11 35.60 -8.76 1.76
C ARG A 11 34.28 -9.42 1.38
N CYS A 12 33.94 -10.57 1.98
CA CYS A 12 32.68 -11.26 1.69
C CYS A 12 31.45 -10.38 2.00
N ILE A 13 31.48 -9.64 3.11
CA ILE A 13 30.40 -8.71 3.45
C ILE A 13 30.30 -7.57 2.42
N ALA A 14 31.42 -7.04 1.96
CA ALA A 14 31.44 -5.98 0.96
C ALA A 14 30.91 -6.46 -0.41
N GLU A 15 31.35 -7.64 -0.84
CA GLU A 15 30.87 -8.28 -2.09
C GLU A 15 29.37 -8.55 -2.05
N GLU A 16 28.87 -9.07 -0.93
CA GLU A 16 27.44 -9.34 -0.75
C GLU A 16 26.61 -8.06 -0.75
N LYS A 17 27.11 -6.99 -0.11
CA LYS A 17 26.46 -5.67 -0.14
C LYS A 17 26.36 -5.11 -1.55
N GLU A 18 27.45 -5.20 -2.32
CA GLU A 18 27.51 -4.72 -3.69
C GLU A 18 26.59 -5.55 -4.61
N TYR A 19 26.59 -6.88 -4.46
CA TYR A 19 25.69 -7.77 -5.19
C TYR A 19 24.21 -7.44 -4.92
N ASN A 20 23.85 -7.27 -3.65
CA ASN A 20 22.47 -6.92 -3.26
C ASN A 20 22.06 -5.55 -3.79
N LYS A 21 22.96 -4.56 -3.76
CA LYS A 21 22.72 -3.23 -4.35
C LYS A 21 22.45 -3.33 -5.85
N GLN A 22 23.32 -4.00 -6.61
CA GLN A 22 23.16 -4.13 -8.06
C GLN A 22 21.84 -4.83 -8.43
N ARG A 23 21.44 -5.85 -7.66
CA ARG A 23 20.19 -6.57 -7.90
C ARG A 23 18.96 -5.72 -7.58
N TRP A 24 19.02 -4.95 -6.51
CA TRP A 24 17.98 -3.98 -6.16
C TRP A 24 17.84 -2.93 -7.26
N ASP A 25 18.93 -2.23 -7.59
CA ASP A 25 18.96 -1.16 -8.59
C ASP A 25 18.44 -1.63 -9.96
N LYS A 26 18.70 -2.90 -10.33
CA LYS A 26 18.21 -3.48 -11.60
C LYS A 26 16.69 -3.66 -11.67
N SER A 27 16.04 -3.96 -10.55
CA SER A 27 14.62 -4.33 -10.51
C SER A 27 13.73 -3.29 -9.87
N HIS A 28 14.31 -2.39 -9.08
CA HIS A 28 13.58 -1.39 -8.34
C HIS A 28 13.19 -0.24 -9.26
N MET A 29 11.89 -0.05 -9.43
CA MET A 29 11.32 1.13 -10.08
C MET A 29 10.51 1.87 -9.02
N GLU A 30 10.89 3.12 -8.75
CA GLU A 30 10.12 3.99 -7.87
C GLU A 30 8.88 4.47 -8.65
N PRO A 31 7.67 4.22 -8.16
CA PRO A 31 6.48 4.79 -8.76
C PRO A 31 6.45 6.29 -8.51
N GLU A 32 6.31 7.09 -9.56
CA GLU A 32 6.16 8.53 -9.43
C GLU A 32 4.70 8.86 -9.15
N PHE A 33 4.42 9.25 -7.91
CA PHE A 33 3.12 9.76 -7.49
C PHE A 33 3.16 11.28 -7.42
N LYS A 34 2.03 11.93 -7.68
CA LYS A 34 1.87 13.39 -7.53
C LYS A 34 0.81 13.71 -6.49
N GLU A 35 0.92 14.90 -5.91
CA GLU A 35 -0.12 15.45 -5.05
C GLU A 35 -1.41 15.62 -5.87
N GLY A 36 -2.53 15.16 -5.32
CA GLY A 36 -3.82 15.14 -6.01
C GLY A 36 -4.16 13.84 -6.75
N ASP A 37 -3.21 12.93 -6.95
CA ASP A 37 -3.50 11.63 -7.58
C ASP A 37 -4.42 10.78 -6.70
N GLN A 38 -5.28 10.01 -7.35
CA GLN A 38 -6.11 9.01 -6.68
C GLN A 38 -5.34 7.70 -6.57
N VAL A 39 -5.38 7.12 -5.37
CA VAL A 39 -4.65 5.89 -5.06
C VAL A 39 -5.45 4.94 -4.19
N LEU A 40 -5.18 3.66 -4.36
CA LEU A 40 -5.68 2.57 -3.55
C LEU A 40 -4.67 2.21 -2.46
N VAL A 41 -5.13 2.05 -1.22
CA VAL A 41 -4.26 1.70 -0.08
C VAL A 41 -4.42 0.23 0.28
N SER A 42 -3.30 -0.47 0.50
CA SER A 42 -3.29 -1.90 0.83
C SER A 42 -3.89 -2.18 2.20
N THR A 43 -4.76 -3.18 2.28
CA THR A 43 -5.40 -3.61 3.52
C THR A 43 -4.54 -4.55 4.38
N LEU A 44 -3.28 -4.81 4.01
CA LEU A 44 -2.41 -5.77 4.70
C LEU A 44 -2.29 -5.47 6.21
N ASN A 45 -2.12 -4.20 6.57
CA ASN A 45 -1.91 -3.73 7.94
C ASN A 45 -3.21 -3.19 8.60
N PHE A 46 -4.36 -3.53 8.03
CA PHE A 46 -5.67 -3.10 8.53
C PHE A 46 -6.31 -4.19 9.38
N ASN A 47 -5.96 -4.20 10.68
CA ASN A 47 -6.52 -5.15 11.65
C ASN A 47 -7.98 -4.87 12.03
N ASN A 48 -8.50 -3.68 11.72
CA ASN A 48 -9.85 -3.25 12.10
C ASN A 48 -10.89 -3.48 11.00
N LEU A 49 -10.51 -4.17 9.92
CA LEU A 49 -11.45 -4.60 8.89
C LEU A 49 -12.18 -5.85 9.38
N LYS A 50 -13.50 -5.82 9.34
CA LYS A 50 -14.34 -6.95 9.75
C LYS A 50 -14.46 -7.95 8.59
N GLY A 51 -14.28 -9.23 8.88
CA GLY A 51 -14.37 -10.33 7.91
C GLY A 51 -13.07 -11.15 7.79
N PRO A 52 -13.12 -12.34 7.14
CA PRO A 52 -11.93 -13.16 6.97
C PRO A 52 -10.97 -12.55 5.94
N ASN A 53 -9.67 -12.64 6.21
CA ASN A 53 -8.61 -12.08 5.35
C ASN A 53 -8.68 -12.53 3.89
N LYS A 54 -9.25 -13.70 3.62
CA LYS A 54 -9.36 -14.27 2.26
C LYS A 54 -10.52 -13.70 1.44
N MET A 55 -11.57 -13.17 2.07
CA MET A 55 -12.76 -12.66 1.35
C MET A 55 -12.78 -11.13 1.25
N ARG A 56 -11.88 -10.44 1.96
CA ARG A 56 -11.78 -8.97 1.89
C ARG A 56 -10.91 -8.53 0.72
N ASP A 57 -11.21 -7.35 0.20
CA ASP A 57 -10.38 -6.73 -0.82
C ASP A 57 -8.97 -6.44 -0.27
N SER A 58 -7.97 -6.72 -1.10
CA SER A 58 -6.57 -6.46 -0.76
C SER A 58 -6.22 -4.97 -0.75
N PHE A 59 -7.07 -4.14 -1.35
CA PHE A 59 -6.92 -2.70 -1.45
C PHE A 59 -8.25 -2.01 -1.20
N VAL A 60 -8.22 -0.86 -0.53
CA VAL A 60 -9.39 -0.04 -0.22
C VAL A 60 -9.27 1.32 -0.84
N GLY A 61 -10.43 1.83 -1.28
CA GLY A 61 -10.74 3.23 -1.57
C GLY A 61 -9.90 3.93 -2.63
N PRO A 62 -10.49 4.72 -3.55
CA PRO A 62 -9.72 5.79 -4.15
C PRO A 62 -9.54 6.90 -3.09
N PHE A 63 -8.35 7.00 -2.52
CA PHE A 63 -7.95 8.10 -1.65
C PHE A 63 -7.11 9.10 -2.43
N THR A 64 -7.24 10.37 -2.09
CA THR A 64 -6.43 11.43 -2.71
C THR A 64 -5.14 11.63 -1.93
N ILE A 65 -4.01 11.65 -2.64
CA ILE A 65 -2.72 12.04 -2.05
C ILE A 65 -2.79 13.52 -1.69
N THR A 66 -2.60 13.83 -0.43
CA THR A 66 -2.54 15.22 0.07
C THR A 66 -1.13 15.78 -0.05
N LYS A 67 -0.12 14.97 0.26
CA LYS A 67 1.27 15.41 0.25
C LYS A 67 2.23 14.24 0.00
N LEU A 68 3.34 14.52 -0.67
CA LEU A 68 4.49 13.62 -0.72
C LEU A 68 5.48 14.03 0.38
N ILE A 69 5.57 13.25 1.45
CA ILE A 69 6.46 13.58 2.58
C ILE A 69 7.91 13.27 2.19
N TRP A 70 8.12 12.12 1.56
CA TRP A 70 9.41 11.66 1.05
C TRP A 70 9.21 10.95 -0.28
N LYS A 71 10.31 10.65 -0.96
CA LYS A 71 10.31 9.90 -2.23
C LYS A 71 9.55 8.56 -2.17
N ASN A 72 9.55 7.92 -0.99
CA ASN A 72 8.91 6.62 -0.74
C ASN A 72 7.72 6.71 0.23
N VAL A 73 7.26 7.90 0.61
CA VAL A 73 6.21 8.06 1.63
C VAL A 73 5.19 9.11 1.22
N VAL A 74 3.93 8.69 1.16
CA VAL A 74 2.80 9.52 0.76
C VAL A 74 1.83 9.69 1.91
N GLU A 75 1.25 10.88 2.01
CA GLU A 75 0.15 11.18 2.91
C GLU A 75 -1.15 11.20 2.12
N VAL A 76 -2.13 10.43 2.56
CA VAL A 76 -3.43 10.29 1.89
C VAL A 76 -4.56 10.80 2.78
N LYS A 77 -5.57 11.38 2.15
CA LYS A 77 -6.79 11.79 2.83
C LYS A 77 -7.69 10.59 3.05
N LEU A 78 -7.65 10.01 4.26
CA LEU A 78 -8.51 8.90 4.65
C LEU A 78 -9.96 9.38 4.91
N THR A 79 -10.92 8.54 4.56
CA THR A 79 -12.34 8.74 4.92
C THR A 79 -12.56 8.43 6.41
N GLU A 80 -13.69 8.90 6.97
CA GLU A 80 -13.99 8.82 8.40
C GLU A 80 -13.92 7.37 8.96
N GLU A 81 -14.27 6.38 8.14
CA GLU A 81 -14.18 4.95 8.47
C GLU A 81 -12.76 4.51 8.81
N PHE A 82 -11.76 5.14 8.20
CA PHE A 82 -10.33 4.84 8.37
C PHE A 82 -9.57 5.90 9.17
N SER A 83 -10.27 6.88 9.75
CA SER A 83 -9.68 7.97 10.56
C SER A 83 -8.81 7.51 11.73
N ARG A 84 -9.03 6.30 12.25
CA ARG A 84 -8.22 5.70 13.33
C ARG A 84 -6.86 5.17 12.84
N LYS A 85 -6.61 5.16 11.53
CA LYS A 85 -5.34 4.73 10.93
C LYS A 85 -4.48 5.94 10.61
N HIS A 86 -3.17 5.75 10.65
CA HIS A 86 -2.24 6.80 10.25
C HIS A 86 -2.42 7.09 8.74
N PRO A 87 -2.53 8.36 8.35
CA PRO A 87 -2.73 8.75 6.94
C PRO A 87 -1.45 8.63 6.09
N VAL A 88 -0.33 8.24 6.71
CA VAL A 88 0.98 8.16 6.07
C VAL A 88 1.29 6.72 5.68
N PHE A 89 1.52 6.48 4.40
CA PHE A 89 1.79 5.15 3.85
C PHE A 89 3.06 5.15 2.99
N PRO A 90 3.87 4.09 3.04
CA PRO A 90 4.97 3.90 2.10
C PRO A 90 4.42 3.58 0.70
N VAL A 91 5.13 3.97 -0.37
CA VAL A 91 4.65 3.78 -1.76
C VAL A 91 4.40 2.31 -2.11
N SER A 92 5.10 1.38 -1.46
CA SER A 92 4.92 -0.06 -1.68
C SER A 92 3.53 -0.57 -1.25
N LEU A 93 2.85 0.15 -0.35
CA LEU A 93 1.50 -0.19 0.11
C LEU A 93 0.42 0.59 -0.65
N VAL A 94 0.79 1.36 -1.66
CA VAL A 94 -0.10 2.24 -2.41
C VAL A 94 -0.08 1.84 -3.88
N LYS A 95 -1.24 1.88 -4.53
CA LYS A 95 -1.37 1.63 -5.97
C LYS A 95 -2.08 2.79 -6.66
N PRO A 96 -1.66 3.20 -7.87
CA PRO A 96 -2.40 4.19 -8.63
C PRO A 96 -3.81 3.68 -8.94
N TYR A 97 -4.81 4.55 -8.76
CA TYR A 97 -6.19 4.27 -9.11
C TYR A 97 -6.43 4.66 -10.58
N PHE A 98 -6.83 3.69 -11.40
CA PHE A 98 -7.23 3.94 -12.78
C PHE A 98 -8.75 3.88 -12.87
N GLN A 99 -9.39 5.03 -13.12
CA GLN A 99 -10.81 5.08 -13.38
C GLN A 99 -11.10 4.32 -14.68
N THR A 100 -11.97 3.31 -14.60
CA THR A 100 -12.41 2.61 -15.80
C THR A 100 -13.42 3.50 -16.51
N GLU A 101 -13.08 3.97 -17.71
CA GLU A 101 -14.03 4.66 -18.59
C GLU A 101 -15.10 3.66 -19.05
N GLU A 102 -16.34 3.87 -18.62
CA GLU A 102 -17.47 2.99 -18.91
C GLU A 102 -17.77 2.92 -20.42
N GLU A 103 -17.50 4.00 -21.15
CA GLU A 103 -17.65 4.08 -22.61
C GLU A 103 -16.73 3.12 -23.36
N LYS A 104 -15.52 2.87 -22.85
CA LYS A 104 -14.55 1.94 -23.46
C LYS A 104 -14.93 0.47 -23.23
N PHE A 105 -15.73 0.18 -22.20
CA PHE A 105 -16.06 -1.20 -21.82
C PHE A 105 -17.54 -1.35 -21.41
N PRO A 106 -18.48 -1.18 -22.36
CA PRO A 106 -19.92 -1.20 -22.07
C PRO A 106 -20.44 -2.55 -21.52
N SER A 107 -19.71 -3.63 -21.76
CA SER A 107 -20.07 -4.99 -21.31
C SER A 107 -19.61 -5.35 -19.90
N LYS A 108 -18.77 -4.53 -19.24
CA LYS A 108 -18.33 -4.81 -17.87
C LYS A 108 -19.42 -4.44 -16.86
N LYS A 109 -20.11 -5.44 -16.32
CA LYS A 109 -20.96 -5.26 -15.14
C LYS A 109 -20.06 -4.97 -13.93
N LYS A 110 -20.26 -3.82 -13.26
CA LYS A 110 -19.67 -3.60 -11.94
C LYS A 110 -20.29 -4.62 -10.99
N ASN A 111 -19.50 -5.54 -10.46
CA ASN A 111 -19.97 -6.33 -9.34
C ASN A 111 -20.31 -5.35 -8.21
N PRO A 112 -21.48 -5.48 -7.57
CA PRO A 112 -21.81 -4.61 -6.45
C PRO A 112 -20.68 -4.73 -5.44
N THR A 113 -20.07 -3.60 -5.09
CA THR A 113 -19.12 -3.56 -3.98
C THR A 113 -19.84 -4.23 -2.81
N PRO A 114 -19.27 -5.30 -2.21
CA PRO A 114 -19.89 -5.96 -1.08
C PRO A 114 -20.31 -4.87 -0.09
N PRO A 115 -21.57 -4.84 0.35
CA PRO A 115 -22.08 -3.73 1.13
C PRO A 115 -21.12 -3.46 2.28
N GLY A 116 -20.52 -2.26 2.25
CA GLY A 116 -19.73 -1.76 3.37
C GLY A 116 -20.59 -1.88 4.61
N ILE A 117 -20.02 -2.42 5.69
CA ILE A 117 -20.77 -2.76 6.89
C ILE A 117 -21.33 -1.47 7.49
N VAL A 118 -22.60 -1.17 7.21
CA VAL A 118 -23.40 -0.20 7.96
C VAL A 118 -23.43 -0.68 9.41
N LYS A 119 -22.97 0.18 10.33
CA LYS A 119 -23.13 -0.06 11.77
C LYS A 119 -24.62 -0.19 12.05
N VAL A 120 -25.10 -1.41 12.27
CA VAL A 120 -26.36 -1.61 13.01
C VAL A 120 -26.12 -1.03 14.40
N LYS A 121 -26.75 0.12 14.67
CA LYS A 121 -26.90 0.61 16.04
C LYS A 121 -27.87 -0.36 16.68
N ASP A 122 -27.36 -1.23 17.55
CA ASP A 122 -28.19 -1.99 18.47
C ASP A 122 -28.87 -0.97 19.40
N THR A 123 -30.07 -0.52 19.01
CA THR A 123 -31.00 0.16 19.89
C THR A 123 -31.41 -0.84 20.95
N LEU A 124 -30.76 -0.77 22.12
CA LEU A 124 -31.25 -1.37 23.34
C LEU A 124 -32.57 -0.69 23.70
N ALA A 125 -33.67 -1.40 23.47
CA ALA A 125 -34.97 -1.12 24.08
C ALA A 125 -35.28 -2.29 25.01
N LEU A 126 -35.05 -2.07 26.31
CA LEU A 126 -35.83 -2.59 27.44
C LEU A 126 -35.41 -1.82 28.70
#